data_AF-A0A969TB34-F1
#
_entry.id   AF-A0A969TB34-F1
#
_cell.length_a   1.000
_cell.length_b   1.000
_cell.length_c   1.000
_cell.angle_alpha   90.00
_cell.angle_beta   90.00
_cell.angle_gamma   90.00
#
_symmetry.space_group_name_H-M   'P 1'
#
loop_
_entity.id
_entity.type
_entity.pdbx_description
1 polymer ?
#
loop_
_entity_poly.entity_id
_entity_poly.type
_entity_poly.pdbx_seq_one_letter_code
_entity_poly.pdbx_strand_id
1 'polypeptide(L)'
;MKILPKVKLAKFINGNSHQEAENVSHHTPENSSQLLRNTPEPEESQLAIVKPEQQSSALTVANSHSQAELVQWSPAMQSLLEEPPSNFPLQLIAGGVVFCLTFFAWAWFGQIDQIGKAQGKLVPKGEAYKIESLEAAKISTIEVKEGEKVKAGQLIATLDSGRETKEVERLKEILASSQVELRQKLNLLEQVKIEVESQRRIGLAEIRSQKLAIESAISKAQITSDLLAQQQSELAANITRQGQTAQLPGLDKAKFNQISAELKEHQQRLAKLKELAEQGAISQEYIFQAQQAQRQIEQQLIDSKLQGISSINEQVYQSQQSTRNMRSSITENQGALAEAQKKLNAFKQS
;
A
#
# COMPACT_ATOMS: atom_id res chain seq x y z
N MET A 1 -38.92 -3.85 21.50
CA MET A 1 -37.73 -4.70 21.22
C MET A 1 -36.51 -3.80 21.08
N LYS A 2 -35.28 -4.25 21.38
CA LYS A 2 -34.08 -3.38 21.40
C LYS A 2 -33.68 -2.93 19.99
N ILE A 3 -33.26 -1.67 19.84
CA ILE A 3 -32.34 -1.23 18.78
C ILE A 3 -31.26 -0.31 19.41
N LEU A 4 -30.01 -0.69 19.20
CA LEU A 4 -28.74 0.03 19.44
C LEU A 4 -27.74 -0.60 18.44
N PRO A 5 -26.72 0.12 17.93
CA PRO A 5 -25.86 1.01 18.71
C PRO A 5 -25.55 2.39 18.10
N LYS A 6 -24.75 3.15 18.86
CA LYS A 6 -24.20 4.48 18.54
C LYS A 6 -22.96 4.37 17.65
N VAL A 7 -22.66 5.41 16.87
CA VAL A 7 -21.29 5.86 16.62
C VAL A 7 -21.25 7.39 16.84
N LYS A 8 -20.15 7.91 17.43
CA LYS A 8 -19.87 9.34 17.53
C LYS A 8 -18.86 9.73 16.45
N LEU A 9 -19.01 10.90 15.84
CA LEU A 9 -17.86 11.64 15.29
C LEU A 9 -17.41 12.68 16.31
N ALA A 10 -16.10 12.75 16.57
CA ALA A 10 -15.45 13.79 17.37
C ALA A 10 -13.96 13.84 17.01
N LYS A 11 -13.39 15.06 16.98
CA LYS A 11 -12.01 15.39 16.59
C LYS A 11 -11.61 15.01 15.15
N PHE A 12 -11.22 16.01 14.38
CA PHE A 12 -9.79 16.34 14.30
C PHE A 12 -9.58 17.85 14.20
N ILE A 13 -8.42 18.35 14.65
CA ILE A 13 -7.98 19.73 14.48
C ILE A 13 -6.55 19.68 13.96
N ASN A 14 -6.35 20.19 12.75
CA ASN A 14 -5.21 20.96 12.26
C ASN A 14 -5.52 21.34 10.79
N GLY A 15 -5.10 22.48 10.25
CA GLY A 15 -4.24 23.50 10.86
C GLY A 15 -2.85 23.52 10.23
N ASN A 16 -2.75 24.04 9.01
CA ASN A 16 -1.62 24.89 8.66
C ASN A 16 -2.07 25.98 7.66
N SER A 17 -1.44 27.14 7.74
CA SER A 17 -1.58 28.25 6.80
C SER A 17 -0.62 28.09 5.62
N HIS A 18 -0.98 28.68 4.47
CA HIS A 18 -0.06 29.58 3.78
C HIS A 18 -0.85 30.67 3.07
N GLN A 19 -0.34 31.90 3.12
CA GLN A 19 -0.84 33.04 2.35
C GLN A 19 0.02 33.18 1.10
N GLU A 20 -0.59 33.58 -0.01
CA GLU A 20 0.12 34.31 -1.06
C GLU A 20 -0.84 35.33 -1.67
N ALA A 21 -0.38 36.58 -1.76
CA ALA A 21 -1.01 37.63 -2.57
C ALA A 21 -0.47 37.49 -4.03
N GLU A 22 -0.83 38.27 -5.05
CA GLU A 22 -1.35 39.64 -5.09
C GLU A 22 -1.98 39.88 -6.49
N ASN A 23 -2.04 41.15 -6.94
CA ASN A 23 -2.39 41.60 -8.28
C ASN A 23 -3.90 41.50 -8.66
N VAL A 24 -4.80 42.42 -8.27
CA VAL A 24 -4.89 43.89 -8.45
C VAL A 24 -5.44 44.34 -9.83
N SER A 25 -6.77 44.56 -9.84
CA SER A 25 -7.58 45.53 -10.61
C SER A 25 -7.44 45.70 -12.14
N HIS A 26 -8.58 45.93 -12.82
CA HIS A 26 -8.90 47.26 -13.40
C HIS A 26 -10.40 47.41 -13.80
N HIS A 27 -10.90 48.64 -13.64
CA HIS A 27 -12.06 49.32 -14.27
C HIS A 27 -13.53 48.78 -14.24
N THR A 28 -14.31 49.45 -13.39
CA THR A 28 -15.68 50.04 -13.59
C THR A 28 -15.78 51.03 -14.77
N PRO A 29 -16.96 51.59 -15.18
CA PRO A 29 -18.39 51.40 -14.77
C PRO A 29 -19.38 51.33 -15.99
N GLU A 30 -20.60 51.91 -15.84
CA GLU A 30 -21.70 52.19 -16.81
C GLU A 30 -22.62 51.01 -17.19
N ASN A 31 -23.97 51.04 -17.14
CA ASN A 31 -25.05 52.05 -16.98
C ASN A 31 -25.50 52.85 -18.24
N SER A 32 -26.82 53.10 -18.33
CA SER A 32 -27.56 53.70 -19.48
C SER A 32 -27.66 52.75 -20.70
N SER A 33 -28.70 52.73 -21.56
CA SER A 33 -29.98 53.46 -21.68
C SER A 33 -31.04 52.45 -22.18
N GLN A 34 -32.35 52.45 -21.90
CA GLN A 34 -33.39 53.49 -22.03
C GLN A 34 -33.56 54.11 -23.45
N LEU A 35 -34.78 53.90 -23.99
CA LEU A 35 -35.53 54.72 -24.97
C LEU A 35 -35.32 54.62 -26.51
N LEU A 36 -36.49 54.56 -27.20
CA LEU A 36 -36.80 54.87 -28.62
C LEU A 36 -36.23 53.86 -29.66
N ARG A 37 -36.77 53.67 -30.88
CA ARG A 37 -37.83 54.29 -31.74
C ARG A 37 -38.37 53.18 -32.70
N ASN A 38 -39.47 53.19 -33.50
CA ASN A 38 -40.60 54.03 -34.01
C ASN A 38 -41.77 52.99 -34.27
N THR A 39 -43.09 53.21 -34.48
CA THR A 39 -43.95 54.34 -34.94
C THR A 39 -43.93 54.53 -36.48
N PRO A 40 -45.03 54.78 -37.24
CA PRO A 40 -46.49 54.61 -36.99
C PRO A 40 -47.31 54.02 -38.20
N GLU A 41 -48.67 54.01 -38.09
CA GLU A 41 -49.73 54.42 -39.07
C GLU A 41 -49.69 54.04 -40.59
N PRO A 42 -50.72 54.39 -41.42
CA PRO A 42 -52.08 54.92 -41.16
C PRO A 42 -53.14 53.81 -41.45
N GLU A 43 -54.41 53.95 -41.87
CA GLU A 43 -55.35 55.03 -42.32
C GLU A 43 -56.72 54.79 -41.61
N GLU A 44 -57.74 55.66 -41.53
CA GLU A 44 -58.32 56.72 -42.42
C GLU A 44 -59.01 56.17 -43.70
N SER A 45 -60.13 56.70 -44.22
CA SER A 45 -61.13 57.67 -43.69
C SER A 45 -62.41 57.63 -44.55
N GLN A 46 -63.57 58.07 -44.00
CA GLN A 46 -64.78 58.67 -44.67
C GLN A 46 -66.11 58.36 -43.93
N LEU A 47 -67.25 59.03 -44.17
CA LEU A 47 -67.58 60.48 -44.09
C LEU A 47 -69.07 60.72 -44.45
N ALA A 48 -69.80 61.43 -43.57
CA ALA A 48 -70.96 62.30 -43.87
C ALA A 48 -72.31 61.74 -44.39
N ILE A 49 -73.28 62.67 -44.54
CA ILE A 49 -74.69 62.58 -45.01
C ILE A 49 -75.70 62.11 -43.92
N VAL A 50 -76.48 62.96 -43.19
CA VAL A 50 -77.53 63.98 -43.54
C VAL A 50 -78.93 63.32 -43.73
N LYS A 51 -79.94 63.39 -42.81
CA LYS A 51 -80.81 64.51 -42.28
C LYS A 51 -82.25 64.42 -42.90
N PRO A 52 -83.36 65.04 -42.40
CA PRO A 52 -83.87 65.42 -41.05
C PRO A 52 -85.27 64.80 -40.70
N GLU A 53 -85.84 65.10 -39.52
CA GLU A 53 -87.11 65.87 -39.27
C GLU A 53 -87.40 65.86 -37.74
N GLN A 54 -87.70 66.99 -37.05
CA GLN A 54 -88.93 67.84 -37.03
C GLN A 54 -90.12 67.10 -36.36
N GLN A 55 -90.83 67.60 -35.33
CA GLN A 55 -90.94 68.97 -34.76
C GLN A 55 -91.18 69.01 -33.23
N SER A 56 -90.96 70.22 -32.68
CA SER A 56 -91.44 70.86 -31.43
C SER A 56 -92.70 70.29 -30.75
N SER A 57 -92.90 70.42 -29.43
CA SER A 57 -92.86 71.69 -28.66
C SER A 57 -92.52 71.44 -27.16
N ALA A 58 -91.87 72.31 -26.37
CA ALA A 58 -91.87 73.78 -26.24
C ALA A 58 -93.20 74.37 -25.72
N LEU A 59 -93.32 75.39 -24.86
CA LEU A 59 -92.43 76.18 -23.96
C LEU A 59 -93.41 76.90 -22.97
N THR A 60 -93.10 77.31 -21.73
CA THR A 60 -91.91 77.26 -20.86
C THR A 60 -92.34 77.42 -19.37
N VAL A 61 -91.41 77.40 -18.41
CA VAL A 61 -91.66 77.86 -17.03
C VAL A 61 -91.28 79.35 -16.90
N ALA A 62 -92.24 80.20 -16.52
CA ALA A 62 -92.02 81.61 -16.18
C ALA A 62 -93.00 82.05 -15.07
N ASN A 63 -92.55 82.95 -14.20
CA ASN A 63 -93.31 83.42 -13.03
C ASN A 63 -93.31 84.95 -12.95
N SER A 64 -94.48 85.58 -13.08
CA SER A 64 -94.68 86.98 -12.64
C SER A 64 -96.16 87.41 -12.63
N HIS A 65 -96.60 87.92 -11.48
CA HIS A 65 -97.56 89.02 -11.30
C HIS A 65 -98.83 89.12 -12.20
N SER A 66 -99.99 88.91 -11.59
CA SER A 66 -101.07 89.92 -11.58
C SER A 66 -102.04 89.66 -10.42
N GLN A 67 -102.43 90.71 -9.70
CA GLN A 67 -103.57 90.69 -8.77
C GLN A 67 -104.72 91.48 -9.40
N ALA A 68 -105.94 91.19 -8.94
CA ALA A 68 -107.17 91.96 -9.17
C ALA A 68 -107.66 92.10 -10.62
N GLU A 69 -108.43 91.10 -11.08
CA GLU A 69 -109.70 91.41 -11.75
C GLU A 69 -110.84 90.59 -11.10
N LEU A 70 -112.05 91.14 -11.16
CA LEU A 70 -113.11 90.92 -10.18
C LEU A 70 -114.04 89.74 -10.51
N VAL A 71 -114.26 88.90 -9.50
CA VAL A 71 -115.52 88.23 -9.13
C VAL A 71 -116.65 88.29 -10.18
N GLN A 72 -116.78 87.24 -10.98
CA GLN A 72 -118.06 86.82 -11.57
C GLN A 72 -118.23 85.31 -11.39
N TRP A 73 -119.14 84.91 -10.48
CA TRP A 73 -119.53 83.51 -10.31
C TRP A 73 -120.56 83.15 -11.38
N SER A 74 -120.31 82.07 -12.13
CA SER A 74 -121.17 81.67 -13.23
C SER A 74 -122.43 80.93 -12.74
N PRO A 75 -123.60 81.12 -13.40
CA PRO A 75 -124.86 80.52 -12.97
C PRO A 75 -124.90 78.98 -13.05
N ALA A 76 -123.90 78.35 -13.65
CA ALA A 76 -123.74 76.90 -13.68
C ALA A 76 -123.71 76.26 -12.27
N MET A 77 -123.16 76.96 -11.27
CA MET A 77 -123.12 76.44 -9.89
C MET A 77 -124.48 76.46 -9.19
N GLN A 78 -125.44 77.27 -9.65
CA GLN A 78 -126.78 77.32 -9.09
C GLN A 78 -127.68 76.17 -9.58
N SER A 79 -127.23 75.39 -10.57
CA SER A 79 -127.92 74.16 -11.01
C SER A 79 -127.51 72.91 -10.21
N LEU A 80 -126.50 73.00 -9.34
CA LEU A 80 -125.93 71.84 -8.60
C LEU A 80 -126.61 71.56 -7.25
N LEU A 81 -127.70 72.28 -6.92
CA LEU A 81 -128.39 72.17 -5.64
C LEU A 81 -129.74 71.42 -5.70
N GLU A 82 -130.24 71.13 -6.91
CA GLU A 82 -131.62 70.65 -7.14
C GLU A 82 -131.70 69.25 -7.78
N GLU A 83 -130.60 68.50 -7.86
CA GLU A 83 -130.59 67.08 -8.29
C GLU A 83 -130.52 66.10 -7.09
N PRO A 84 -131.21 64.94 -7.14
CA PRO A 84 -131.24 63.97 -6.05
C PRO A 84 -129.88 63.27 -5.85
N PRO A 85 -129.56 62.79 -4.62
CA PRO A 85 -128.23 62.33 -4.26
C PRO A 85 -127.77 61.10 -5.06
N SER A 86 -126.67 61.25 -5.79
CA SER A 86 -125.97 60.15 -6.47
C SER A 86 -125.32 59.21 -5.46
N ASN A 87 -125.50 57.89 -5.67
CA ASN A 87 -124.93 56.85 -4.80
C ASN A 87 -123.41 56.63 -5.00
N PHE A 88 -122.83 57.22 -6.05
CA PHE A 88 -121.44 56.98 -6.47
C PHE A 88 -120.36 57.29 -5.40
N PRO A 89 -120.36 58.45 -4.71
CA PRO A 89 -119.38 58.72 -3.64
C PRO A 89 -119.50 57.76 -2.45
N LEU A 90 -120.71 57.29 -2.11
CA LEU A 90 -120.89 56.32 -1.03
C LEU A 90 -120.27 54.97 -1.38
N GLN A 91 -120.39 54.53 -2.65
CA GLN A 91 -119.77 53.30 -3.14
C GLN A 91 -118.24 53.35 -3.10
N LEU A 92 -117.64 54.51 -3.42
CA LEU A 92 -116.19 54.71 -3.29
C LEU A 92 -115.71 54.64 -1.83
N ILE A 93 -116.43 55.26 -0.89
CA ILE A 93 -116.10 55.20 0.54
C ILE A 93 -116.23 53.76 1.07
N ALA A 94 -117.32 53.07 0.73
CA ALA A 94 -117.52 51.67 1.13
C ALA A 94 -116.44 50.74 0.55
N GLY A 95 -116.09 50.90 -0.73
CA GLY A 95 -115.01 50.15 -1.38
C GLY A 95 -113.65 50.39 -0.72
N GLY A 96 -113.34 51.65 -0.38
CA GLY A 96 -112.11 52.01 0.34
C GLY A 96 -112.00 51.36 1.73
N VAL A 97 -113.10 51.34 2.50
CA VAL A 97 -113.15 50.67 3.81
C VAL A 97 -112.95 49.16 3.66
N VAL A 98 -113.63 48.51 2.71
CA VAL A 98 -113.48 47.06 2.45
C VAL A 98 -112.06 46.70 2.01
N PHE A 99 -111.45 47.50 1.14
CA PHE A 99 -110.06 47.32 0.72
C PHE A 99 -109.10 47.44 1.91
N CYS A 100 -109.26 48.47 2.75
CA CYS A 100 -108.40 48.69 3.91
C CYS A 100 -108.51 47.53 4.93
N LEU A 101 -109.73 47.06 5.23
CA LEU A 101 -109.95 45.88 6.07
C LEU A 101 -109.31 44.60 5.50
N THR A 102 -109.40 44.42 4.18
CA THR A 102 -108.79 43.26 3.49
C THR A 102 -107.26 43.31 3.54
N PHE A 103 -106.67 44.50 3.37
CA PHE A 103 -105.23 44.70 3.49
C PHE A 103 -104.72 44.45 4.92
N PHE A 104 -105.42 44.94 5.95
CA PHE A 104 -105.07 44.67 7.35
C PHE A 104 -105.21 43.17 7.70
N ALA A 105 -106.25 42.49 7.20
CA ALA A 105 -106.39 41.05 7.37
C ALA A 105 -105.23 40.29 6.71
N TRP A 106 -104.86 40.64 5.47
CA TRP A 106 -103.73 40.02 4.78
C TRP A 106 -102.40 40.25 5.52
N ALA A 107 -102.16 41.47 6.00
CA ALA A 107 -100.96 41.81 6.78
C ALA A 107 -100.87 41.05 8.12
N TRP A 108 -102.02 40.75 8.76
CA TRP A 108 -102.05 39.97 10.01
C TRP A 108 -101.75 38.49 9.80
N PHE A 109 -102.18 37.91 8.67
CA PHE A 109 -101.89 36.51 8.32
C PHE A 109 -100.56 36.32 7.55
N GLY A 110 -99.92 37.39 7.11
CA GLY A 110 -98.68 37.39 6.32
C GLY A 110 -97.43 36.99 7.11
N GLN A 111 -97.19 35.69 7.28
CA GLN A 111 -95.91 35.19 7.79
C GLN A 111 -94.79 35.35 6.75
N ILE A 112 -93.76 36.12 7.08
CA ILE A 112 -92.56 36.31 6.24
C ILE A 112 -91.54 35.22 6.59
N ASP A 113 -91.35 34.25 5.70
CA ASP A 113 -90.43 33.13 5.89
C ASP A 113 -88.96 33.53 5.68
N GLN A 114 -88.13 33.40 6.71
CA GLN A 114 -86.77 33.93 6.74
C GLN A 114 -85.70 32.84 6.51
N ILE A 115 -85.42 32.55 5.25
CA ILE A 115 -84.54 31.46 4.82
C ILE A 115 -83.05 31.78 5.08
N GLY A 116 -82.55 31.41 6.27
CA GLY A 116 -81.15 31.58 6.67
C GLY A 116 -80.17 30.62 5.95
N LYS A 117 -79.48 31.11 4.91
CA LYS A 117 -78.47 30.33 4.14
C LYS A 117 -77.11 30.28 4.84
N ALA A 118 -76.89 29.30 5.72
CA ALA A 118 -75.57 29.02 6.29
C ALA A 118 -74.68 28.19 5.34
N GLN A 119 -73.50 28.69 4.96
CA GLN A 119 -72.54 27.95 4.14
C GLN A 119 -71.64 27.04 5.01
N GLY A 120 -72.03 25.78 5.16
CA GLY A 120 -71.19 24.75 5.79
C GLY A 120 -70.13 24.20 4.84
N LYS A 121 -68.85 24.38 5.15
CA LYS A 121 -67.75 23.75 4.41
C LYS A 121 -67.53 22.32 4.92
N LEU A 122 -67.73 21.32 4.06
CA LEU A 122 -67.32 19.95 4.38
C LEU A 122 -65.79 19.87 4.45
N VAL A 123 -65.28 19.46 5.60
CA VAL A 123 -63.87 19.11 5.83
C VAL A 123 -63.81 17.59 6.08
N PRO A 124 -62.89 16.85 5.43
CA PRO A 124 -62.78 15.41 5.65
C PRO A 124 -62.42 15.07 7.10
N LYS A 125 -62.87 13.91 7.59
CA LYS A 125 -62.49 13.39 8.91
C LYS A 125 -61.10 12.74 8.84
N GLY A 126 -60.05 13.57 8.84
CA GLY A 126 -58.65 13.16 8.87
C GLY A 126 -57.71 14.27 8.41
N GLU A 127 -56.41 14.08 8.62
CA GLU A 127 -55.38 14.96 8.05
C GLU A 127 -55.10 14.61 6.59
N ALA A 128 -54.93 15.62 5.74
CA ALA A 128 -54.61 15.45 4.33
C ALA A 128 -53.09 15.36 4.14
N TYR A 129 -52.53 14.16 4.30
CA TYR A 129 -51.10 13.91 4.08
C TYR A 129 -50.75 14.01 2.58
N LYS A 130 -49.94 15.00 2.23
CA LYS A 130 -49.30 15.09 0.91
C LYS A 130 -48.14 14.08 0.87
N ILE A 131 -48.24 13.08 0.00
CA ILE A 131 -47.15 12.13 -0.22
C ILE A 131 -46.14 12.79 -1.16
N GLU A 132 -44.92 13.00 -0.66
CA GLU A 132 -43.79 13.52 -1.44
C GLU A 132 -42.68 12.46 -1.47
N SER A 133 -41.93 12.39 -2.57
CA SER A 133 -40.76 11.52 -2.67
C SER A 133 -39.57 12.16 -1.97
N LEU A 134 -38.78 11.35 -1.25
CA LEU A 134 -37.53 11.78 -0.62
C LEU A 134 -36.45 12.15 -1.67
N GLU A 135 -36.55 11.57 -2.86
CA GLU A 135 -35.60 11.74 -3.97
C GLU A 135 -36.34 12.09 -5.27
N ALA A 136 -35.70 12.88 -6.13
CA ALA A 136 -36.28 13.37 -7.40
C ALA A 136 -36.24 12.32 -8.53
N ALA A 137 -36.80 11.14 -8.27
CA ALA A 137 -36.90 10.04 -9.22
C ALA A 137 -38.22 10.08 -10.02
N LYS A 138 -38.18 9.54 -11.24
CA LYS A 138 -39.34 9.46 -12.15
C LYS A 138 -40.31 8.38 -11.66
N ILE A 139 -41.61 8.65 -11.66
CA ILE A 139 -42.63 7.63 -11.37
C ILE A 139 -42.68 6.64 -12.55
N SER A 140 -42.62 5.34 -12.25
CA SER A 140 -42.67 4.24 -13.23
C SER A 140 -44.07 3.63 -13.32
N THR A 141 -44.66 3.27 -12.18
CA THR A 141 -46.06 2.80 -12.06
C THR A 141 -46.77 3.50 -10.92
N ILE A 142 -48.09 3.63 -11.04
CA ILE A 142 -49.01 3.97 -9.94
C ILE A 142 -49.98 2.79 -9.85
N GLU A 143 -50.08 2.20 -8.66
CA GLU A 143 -50.73 0.89 -8.45
C GLU A 143 -52.08 1.01 -7.73
N VAL A 144 -52.52 2.25 -7.50
CA VAL A 144 -53.72 2.62 -6.72
C VAL A 144 -54.57 3.58 -7.56
N LYS A 145 -55.90 3.43 -7.49
CA LYS A 145 -56.86 4.27 -8.21
C LYS A 145 -57.39 5.42 -7.35
N GLU A 146 -57.87 6.48 -8.00
CA GLU A 146 -58.49 7.60 -7.29
C GLU A 146 -59.71 7.13 -6.47
N GLY A 147 -59.77 7.53 -5.19
CA GLY A 147 -60.80 7.11 -4.24
C GLY A 147 -60.57 5.74 -3.58
N GLU A 148 -59.50 5.02 -3.91
CA GLU A 148 -59.18 3.71 -3.31
C GLU A 148 -58.66 3.83 -1.87
N LYS A 149 -59.01 2.86 -1.01
CA LYS A 149 -58.65 2.84 0.42
C LYS A 149 -57.33 2.10 0.66
N VAL A 150 -56.22 2.83 0.59
CA VAL A 150 -54.88 2.30 0.90
C VAL A 150 -54.65 2.06 2.40
N LYS A 151 -53.76 1.11 2.71
CA LYS A 151 -53.23 0.86 4.07
C LYS A 151 -51.81 1.40 4.22
N ALA A 152 -51.39 1.70 5.46
CA ALA A 152 -50.00 2.05 5.74
C ALA A 152 -49.06 0.89 5.34
N GLY A 153 -47.99 1.20 4.60
CA GLY A 153 -47.05 0.21 4.06
C GLY A 153 -47.51 -0.50 2.77
N GLN A 154 -48.67 -0.14 2.21
CA GLN A 154 -49.08 -0.59 0.87
C GLN A 154 -48.24 0.13 -0.21
N LEU A 155 -47.92 -0.57 -1.29
CA LEU A 155 -47.30 0.04 -2.47
C LEU A 155 -48.33 0.92 -3.19
N ILE A 156 -47.99 2.21 -3.39
CA ILE A 156 -48.87 3.21 -4.03
C ILE A 156 -48.33 3.59 -5.40
N ALA A 157 -47.02 3.78 -5.51
CA ALA A 157 -46.32 4.02 -6.76
C ALA A 157 -44.90 3.46 -6.69
N THR A 158 -44.40 2.91 -7.81
CA THR A 158 -43.01 2.46 -7.96
C THR A 158 -42.23 3.52 -8.74
N LEU A 159 -41.06 3.90 -8.24
CA LEU A 159 -40.17 4.88 -8.89
C LEU A 159 -39.10 4.17 -9.74
N ASP A 160 -38.65 4.82 -10.81
CA ASP A 160 -37.62 4.35 -11.72
C ASP A 160 -36.24 4.37 -11.03
N SER A 161 -35.88 3.25 -10.42
CA SER A 161 -34.60 3.02 -9.74
C SER A 161 -33.47 2.59 -10.70
N GLY A 162 -33.65 2.72 -12.02
CA GLY A 162 -32.68 2.30 -13.04
C GLY A 162 -31.33 3.03 -13.03
N ARG A 163 -31.20 4.11 -12.24
CA ARG A 163 -29.92 4.78 -11.92
C ARG A 163 -29.31 4.24 -10.63
N GLU A 164 -30.05 4.27 -9.53
CA GLU A 164 -29.56 3.83 -8.22
C GLU A 164 -29.14 2.35 -8.22
N THR A 165 -29.88 1.49 -8.92
CA THR A 165 -29.50 0.08 -9.10
C THR A 165 -28.16 -0.09 -9.84
N LYS A 166 -27.87 0.78 -10.84
CA LYS A 166 -26.59 0.76 -11.57
C LYS A 166 -25.44 1.30 -10.73
N GLU A 167 -25.65 2.38 -9.98
CA GLU A 167 -24.59 2.92 -9.11
C GLU A 167 -24.32 1.96 -7.93
N VAL A 168 -25.35 1.31 -7.36
CA VAL A 168 -25.17 0.22 -6.38
C VAL A 168 -24.38 -0.95 -6.98
N GLU A 169 -24.64 -1.37 -8.21
CA GLU A 169 -23.89 -2.47 -8.85
C GLU A 169 -22.43 -2.07 -9.14
N ARG A 170 -22.22 -0.85 -9.65
CA ARG A 170 -20.89 -0.25 -9.85
C ARG A 170 -20.11 -0.15 -8.54
N LEU A 171 -20.75 0.23 -7.43
CA LEU A 171 -20.13 0.28 -6.11
C LEU A 171 -19.74 -1.12 -5.60
N LYS A 172 -20.53 -2.16 -5.89
CA LYS A 172 -20.13 -3.56 -5.62
C LYS A 172 -18.92 -3.98 -6.47
N GLU A 173 -18.87 -3.60 -7.74
CA GLU A 173 -17.76 -3.92 -8.65
C GLU A 173 -16.45 -3.23 -8.20
N ILE A 174 -16.52 -1.96 -7.81
CA ILE A 174 -15.41 -1.20 -7.21
C ILE A 174 -14.95 -1.85 -5.90
N LEU A 175 -15.88 -2.27 -5.03
CA LEU A 175 -15.57 -2.96 -3.79
C LEU A 175 -14.92 -4.33 -4.05
N ALA A 176 -15.44 -5.11 -4.99
CA ALA A 176 -14.92 -6.43 -5.34
C ALA A 176 -13.50 -6.35 -5.94
N SER A 177 -13.29 -5.45 -6.90
CA SER A 177 -11.98 -5.21 -7.52
C SER A 177 -10.96 -4.67 -6.50
N SER A 178 -11.34 -3.73 -5.63
CA SER A 178 -10.47 -3.25 -4.54
C SER A 178 -10.10 -4.36 -3.54
N GLN A 179 -11.03 -5.28 -3.22
CA GLN A 179 -10.69 -6.45 -2.40
C GLN A 179 -9.73 -7.42 -3.11
N VAL A 180 -9.82 -7.58 -4.44
CA VAL A 180 -8.86 -8.40 -5.21
C VAL A 180 -7.49 -7.73 -5.22
N GLU A 181 -7.42 -6.42 -5.45
CA GLU A 181 -6.18 -5.65 -5.41
C GLU A 181 -5.51 -5.72 -4.04
N LEU A 182 -6.28 -5.62 -2.94
CA LEU A 182 -5.77 -5.78 -1.58
C LEU A 182 -5.20 -7.18 -1.35
N ARG A 183 -5.89 -8.25 -1.78
CA ARG A 183 -5.38 -9.62 -1.68
C ARG A 183 -4.09 -9.81 -2.49
N GLN A 184 -4.00 -9.24 -3.69
CA GLN A 184 -2.78 -9.26 -4.50
C GLN A 184 -1.62 -8.53 -3.80
N LYS A 185 -1.85 -7.32 -3.27
CA LYS A 185 -0.83 -6.55 -2.53
C LYS A 185 -0.35 -7.28 -1.27
N LEU A 186 -1.25 -7.93 -0.52
CA LEU A 186 -0.89 -8.73 0.65
C LEU A 186 -0.08 -9.99 0.29
N ASN A 187 -0.45 -10.69 -0.78
CA ASN A 187 0.31 -11.85 -1.28
C ASN A 187 1.71 -11.44 -1.75
N LEU A 188 1.83 -10.32 -2.47
CA LEU A 188 3.13 -9.76 -2.89
C LEU A 188 3.98 -9.34 -1.68
N LEU A 189 3.38 -8.74 -0.65
CA LEU A 189 4.10 -8.36 0.58
C LEU A 189 4.66 -9.59 1.32
N GLU A 190 3.88 -10.65 1.45
CA GLU A 190 4.35 -11.89 2.09
C GLU A 190 5.40 -12.61 1.22
N GLN A 191 5.26 -12.61 -0.11
CA GLN A 191 6.29 -13.12 -1.01
C GLN A 191 7.61 -12.35 -0.88
N VAL A 192 7.56 -11.02 -0.86
CA VAL A 192 8.75 -10.16 -0.65
C VAL A 192 9.36 -10.39 0.73
N LYS A 193 8.55 -10.59 1.78
CA LYS A 193 9.03 -10.94 3.11
C LYS A 193 9.75 -12.30 3.13
N ILE A 194 9.16 -13.34 2.54
CA ILE A 194 9.77 -14.67 2.41
C ILE A 194 11.09 -14.58 1.63
N GLU A 195 11.12 -13.80 0.55
CA GLU A 195 12.32 -13.60 -0.28
C GLU A 195 13.42 -12.87 0.51
N VAL A 196 13.11 -11.77 1.20
CA VAL A 196 14.07 -11.03 2.04
C VAL A 196 14.58 -11.89 3.20
N GLU A 197 13.73 -12.70 3.84
CA GLU A 197 14.17 -13.67 4.83
C GLU A 197 15.06 -14.78 4.22
N SER A 198 14.77 -15.22 3.00
CA SER A 198 15.57 -16.21 2.26
C SER A 198 16.95 -15.66 1.91
N GLN A 199 17.01 -14.49 1.27
CA GLN A 199 18.25 -13.79 0.95
C GLN A 199 19.07 -13.47 2.20
N ARG A 200 18.43 -13.09 3.30
CA ARG A 200 19.11 -12.90 4.60
C ARG A 200 19.68 -14.20 5.15
N ARG A 201 18.97 -15.33 5.07
CA ARG A 201 19.50 -16.64 5.47
C ARG A 201 20.67 -17.08 4.58
N ILE A 202 20.58 -16.88 3.27
CA ILE A 202 21.63 -17.18 2.30
C ILE A 202 22.88 -16.33 2.58
N GLY A 203 22.74 -15.01 2.70
CA GLY A 203 23.86 -14.11 3.00
C GLY A 203 24.53 -14.40 4.35
N LEU A 204 23.75 -14.72 5.40
CA LEU A 204 24.31 -15.12 6.69
C LEU A 204 25.00 -16.49 6.64
N ALA A 205 24.50 -17.43 5.84
CA ALA A 205 25.15 -18.72 5.61
C ALA A 205 26.46 -18.56 4.83
N GLU A 206 26.50 -17.69 3.83
CA GLU A 206 27.68 -17.38 3.03
C GLU A 206 28.77 -16.69 3.86
N ILE A 207 28.41 -15.65 4.63
CA ILE A 207 29.33 -15.00 5.58
C ILE A 207 29.90 -16.01 6.60
N ARG A 208 29.07 -16.96 7.08
CA ARG A 208 29.52 -18.03 7.97
C ARG A 208 30.45 -19.01 7.25
N SER A 209 30.16 -19.37 6.00
CA SER A 209 30.97 -20.24 5.15
C SER A 209 32.35 -19.63 4.92
N GLN A 210 32.40 -18.38 4.48
CA GLN A 210 33.63 -17.62 4.27
C GLN A 210 34.45 -17.48 5.55
N LYS A 211 33.81 -17.16 6.69
CA LYS A 211 34.51 -17.10 7.99
C LYS A 211 35.16 -18.44 8.34
N LEU A 212 34.44 -19.55 8.20
CA LEU A 212 34.99 -20.89 8.48
C LEU A 212 36.09 -21.29 7.50
N ALA A 213 36.00 -20.87 6.24
CA ALA A 213 37.05 -21.09 5.24
C ALA A 213 38.33 -20.30 5.57
N ILE A 214 38.21 -19.04 5.99
CA ILE A 214 39.32 -18.20 6.45
C ILE A 214 39.94 -18.78 7.74
N GLU A 215 39.12 -19.17 8.71
CA GLU A 215 39.57 -19.79 9.96
C GLU A 215 40.31 -21.12 9.72
N SER A 216 39.80 -21.96 8.81
CA SER A 216 40.49 -23.17 8.35
C SER A 216 41.80 -22.87 7.61
N ALA A 217 41.85 -21.81 6.79
CA ALA A 217 43.05 -21.40 6.07
C ALA A 217 44.15 -20.88 7.02
N ILE A 218 43.77 -20.08 8.03
CA ILE A 218 44.67 -19.61 9.09
C ILE A 218 45.20 -20.81 9.89
N SER A 219 44.31 -21.69 10.36
CA SER A 219 44.68 -22.90 11.11
C SER A 219 45.65 -23.79 10.31
N LYS A 220 45.39 -24.03 9.02
CA LYS A 220 46.30 -24.78 8.14
C LYS A 220 47.65 -24.10 7.97
N ALA A 221 47.69 -22.78 7.75
CA ALA A 221 48.93 -22.02 7.60
C ALA A 221 49.77 -21.98 8.90
N GLN A 222 49.11 -21.94 10.06
CA GLN A 222 49.74 -22.09 11.37
C GLN A 222 50.40 -23.48 11.47
N ILE A 223 49.63 -24.55 11.26
CA ILE A 223 50.11 -25.94 11.36
C ILE A 223 51.24 -26.24 10.37
N THR A 224 51.19 -25.76 9.13
CA THR A 224 52.29 -25.97 8.16
C THR A 224 53.53 -25.13 8.49
N SER A 225 53.37 -23.93 9.08
CA SER A 225 54.49 -23.14 9.60
C SER A 225 55.18 -23.82 10.78
N ASP A 226 54.40 -24.34 11.73
CA ASP A 226 54.93 -25.03 12.91
C ASP A 226 55.61 -26.36 12.52
N LEU A 227 55.01 -27.13 11.60
CA LEU A 227 55.62 -28.32 11.00
C LEU A 227 56.92 -28.00 10.26
N LEU A 228 56.98 -26.89 9.50
CA LEU A 228 58.20 -26.44 8.83
C LEU A 228 59.31 -26.08 9.81
N ALA A 229 58.99 -25.43 10.93
CA ALA A 229 59.95 -25.12 11.98
C ALA A 229 60.51 -26.41 12.63
N GLN A 230 59.64 -27.39 12.91
CA GLN A 230 60.07 -28.71 13.38
C GLN A 230 60.97 -29.42 12.35
N GLN A 231 60.55 -29.52 11.09
CA GLN A 231 61.31 -30.19 10.03
C GLN A 231 62.68 -29.54 9.78
N GLN A 232 62.78 -28.21 9.88
CA GLN A 232 64.05 -27.49 9.78
C GLN A 232 64.99 -27.79 10.97
N SER A 233 64.45 -27.86 12.19
CA SER A 233 65.20 -28.24 13.40
C SER A 233 65.71 -29.69 13.31
N GLU A 234 64.84 -30.62 12.90
CA GLU A 234 65.20 -32.03 12.68
C GLU A 234 66.27 -32.18 11.58
N LEU A 235 66.16 -31.42 10.49
CA LEU A 235 67.14 -31.40 9.41
C LEU A 235 68.50 -30.84 9.86
N ALA A 236 68.51 -29.76 10.65
CA ALA A 236 69.74 -29.21 11.23
C ALA A 236 70.41 -30.23 12.17
N ALA A 237 69.62 -30.93 13.00
CA ALA A 237 70.12 -32.01 13.85
C ALA A 237 70.63 -33.22 13.02
N ASN A 238 69.98 -33.55 11.90
CA ASN A 238 70.39 -34.64 11.01
C ASN A 238 71.72 -34.32 10.31
N ILE A 239 71.87 -33.10 9.76
CA ILE A 239 73.12 -32.62 9.16
C ILE A 239 74.25 -32.55 10.22
N THR A 240 73.93 -32.15 11.45
CA THR A 240 74.92 -32.13 12.55
C THR A 240 75.41 -33.55 12.88
N ARG A 241 74.50 -34.53 13.01
CA ARG A 241 74.84 -35.95 13.18
C ARG A 241 75.64 -36.49 12.00
N GLN A 242 75.25 -36.17 10.76
CA GLN A 242 75.97 -36.56 9.55
C GLN A 242 77.41 -36.02 9.55
N GLY A 243 77.60 -34.75 9.92
CA GLY A 243 78.92 -34.13 10.05
C GLY A 243 79.78 -34.79 11.12
N GLN A 244 79.19 -35.30 12.21
CA GLN A 244 79.89 -36.09 13.23
C GLN A 244 80.24 -37.49 12.72
N THR A 245 79.31 -38.20 12.07
CA THR A 245 79.57 -39.51 11.44
C THR A 245 80.69 -39.42 10.39
N ALA A 246 80.73 -38.35 9.59
CA ALA A 246 81.78 -38.10 8.60
C ALA A 246 83.17 -37.84 9.22
N GLN A 247 83.26 -37.58 10.54
CA GLN A 247 84.52 -37.44 11.28
C GLN A 247 84.98 -38.76 11.95
N LEU A 248 84.11 -39.78 12.02
CA LEU A 248 84.46 -41.11 12.53
C LEU A 248 85.54 -41.91 11.75
N PRO A 249 85.93 -41.60 10.49
CA PRO A 249 87.06 -42.29 9.84
C PRO A 249 88.40 -42.21 10.60
N GLY A 250 88.55 -41.34 11.61
CA GLY A 250 89.68 -41.38 12.55
C GLY A 250 89.65 -42.60 13.50
N LEU A 251 88.46 -43.07 13.89
CA LEU A 251 88.28 -44.17 14.85
C LEU A 251 88.60 -45.53 14.21
N ASP A 252 88.17 -45.75 12.96
CA ASP A 252 88.54 -46.94 12.19
C ASP A 252 90.02 -46.94 11.80
N LYS A 253 90.61 -45.77 11.52
CA LYS A 253 92.07 -45.63 11.38
C LYS A 253 92.80 -46.04 12.66
N ALA A 254 92.29 -45.69 13.85
CA ALA A 254 92.90 -46.09 15.11
C ALA A 254 92.87 -47.62 15.30
N LYS A 255 91.71 -48.27 15.06
CA LYS A 255 91.59 -49.74 15.09
C LYS A 255 92.47 -50.44 14.05
N PHE A 256 92.48 -49.93 12.82
CA PHE A 256 93.33 -50.45 11.74
C PHE A 256 94.83 -50.33 12.08
N ASN A 257 95.24 -49.20 12.67
CA ASN A 257 96.61 -49.00 13.14
C ASN A 257 96.98 -49.97 14.27
N GLN A 258 96.04 -50.30 15.16
CA GLN A 258 96.26 -51.31 16.21
C GLN A 258 96.45 -52.71 15.59
N ILE A 259 95.49 -53.19 14.78
CA ILE A 259 95.54 -54.53 14.17
C ILE A 259 96.76 -54.67 13.24
N SER A 260 97.17 -53.61 12.54
CA SER A 260 98.39 -53.64 11.71
C SER A 260 99.69 -53.60 12.52
N ALA A 261 99.69 -53.06 13.76
CA ALA A 261 100.81 -53.21 14.69
C ALA A 261 100.90 -54.64 15.24
N GLU A 262 99.78 -55.24 15.62
CA GLU A 262 99.68 -56.64 16.05
C GLU A 262 100.13 -57.61 14.94
N LEU A 263 99.70 -57.38 13.69
CA LEU A 263 100.16 -58.12 12.52
C LEU A 263 101.69 -58.02 12.33
N LYS A 264 102.26 -56.83 12.54
CA LYS A 264 103.72 -56.60 12.42
C LYS A 264 104.50 -57.31 13.53
N GLU A 265 103.98 -57.36 14.76
CA GLU A 265 104.58 -58.16 15.84
C GLU A 265 104.53 -59.66 15.51
N HIS A 266 103.40 -60.16 15.02
CA HIS A 266 103.27 -61.55 14.58
C HIS A 266 104.20 -61.90 13.40
N GLN A 267 104.41 -60.99 12.45
CA GLN A 267 105.41 -61.15 11.38
C GLN A 267 106.85 -61.20 11.93
N GLN A 268 107.20 -60.34 12.89
CA GLN A 268 108.52 -60.39 13.55
C GLN A 268 108.72 -61.67 14.37
N ARG A 269 107.66 -62.17 15.03
CA ARG A 269 107.67 -63.45 15.73
C ARG A 269 107.85 -64.62 14.75
N LEU A 270 107.15 -64.61 13.61
CA LEU A 270 107.32 -65.62 12.55
C LEU A 270 108.77 -65.61 12.01
N ALA A 271 109.36 -64.43 11.78
CA ALA A 271 110.73 -64.32 11.29
C ALA A 271 111.74 -64.98 12.26
N LYS A 272 111.67 -64.65 13.56
CA LYS A 272 112.51 -65.28 14.60
C LYS A 272 112.27 -66.79 14.74
N LEU A 273 111.02 -67.25 14.58
CA LEU A 273 110.69 -68.68 14.60
C LEU A 273 111.15 -69.42 13.33
N LYS A 274 111.40 -68.75 12.21
CA LYS A 274 112.07 -69.36 11.06
C LYS A 274 113.57 -69.48 11.29
N GLU A 275 114.21 -68.40 11.74
CA GLU A 275 115.65 -68.36 12.08
C GLU A 275 116.03 -69.45 13.09
N LEU A 276 115.26 -69.58 14.18
CA LEU A 276 115.48 -70.61 15.20
C LEU A 276 115.17 -72.04 14.71
N ALA A 277 114.32 -72.21 13.70
CA ALA A 277 114.01 -73.51 13.10
C ALA A 277 115.07 -73.94 12.07
N GLU A 278 115.66 -73.01 11.32
CA GLU A 278 116.83 -73.27 10.47
C GLU A 278 118.05 -73.68 11.31
N GLN A 279 118.15 -73.17 12.54
CA GLN A 279 119.10 -73.61 13.57
C GLN A 279 118.72 -74.94 14.26
N GLY A 280 117.60 -75.57 13.87
CA GLY A 280 117.13 -76.86 14.40
C GLY A 280 116.59 -76.83 15.84
N ALA A 281 116.43 -75.65 16.46
CA ALA A 281 116.12 -75.53 17.88
C ALA A 281 114.62 -75.70 18.23
N ILE A 282 113.73 -75.71 17.24
CA ILE A 282 112.26 -75.77 17.42
C ILE A 282 111.56 -76.54 16.31
N SER A 283 110.40 -77.12 16.63
CA SER A 283 109.56 -77.88 15.69
C SER A 283 108.90 -76.98 14.63
N GLN A 284 108.79 -77.50 13.40
CA GLN A 284 108.07 -76.88 12.28
C GLN A 284 106.59 -76.59 12.60
N GLU A 285 105.98 -77.35 13.51
CA GLU A 285 104.61 -77.13 13.99
C GLU A 285 104.42 -75.72 14.58
N TYR A 286 105.42 -75.19 15.30
CA TYR A 286 105.34 -73.82 15.83
C TYR A 286 105.38 -72.75 14.74
N ILE A 287 106.06 -73.00 13.62
CA ILE A 287 106.02 -72.11 12.45
C ILE A 287 104.63 -72.18 11.80
N PHE A 288 104.06 -73.37 11.64
CA PHE A 288 102.73 -73.56 11.07
C PHE A 288 101.66 -72.86 11.92
N GLN A 289 101.68 -73.01 13.24
CA GLN A 289 100.77 -72.33 14.17
C GLN A 289 100.95 -70.80 14.13
N ALA A 290 102.18 -70.28 14.11
CA ALA A 290 102.44 -68.86 13.96
C ALA A 290 101.93 -68.31 12.61
N GLN A 291 102.03 -69.09 11.53
CA GLN A 291 101.53 -68.72 10.21
C GLN A 291 100.00 -68.84 10.11
N GLN A 292 99.36 -69.78 10.83
CA GLN A 292 97.90 -69.81 11.02
C GLN A 292 97.43 -68.52 11.71
N ALA A 293 98.06 -68.14 12.81
CA ALA A 293 97.72 -66.92 13.56
C ALA A 293 97.90 -65.64 12.71
N GLN A 294 98.98 -65.55 11.91
CA GLN A 294 99.16 -64.42 10.99
C GLN A 294 97.98 -64.33 10.00
N ARG A 295 97.59 -65.45 9.35
CA ARG A 295 96.47 -65.46 8.40
C ARG A 295 95.14 -65.07 9.05
N GLN A 296 94.93 -65.42 10.32
CA GLN A 296 93.73 -65.02 11.07
C GLN A 296 93.68 -63.50 11.30
N ILE A 297 94.79 -62.89 11.73
CA ILE A 297 94.89 -61.43 11.93
C ILE A 297 94.77 -60.68 10.59
N GLU A 298 95.37 -61.23 9.53
CA GLU A 298 95.31 -60.67 8.17
C GLU A 298 93.87 -60.71 7.60
N GLN A 299 93.12 -61.78 7.84
CA GLN A 299 91.70 -61.86 7.53
C GLN A 299 90.88 -60.85 8.36
N GLN A 300 91.12 -60.74 9.67
CA GLN A 300 90.45 -59.75 10.54
C GLN A 300 90.72 -58.30 10.10
N LEU A 301 91.93 -57.99 9.61
CA LEU A 301 92.27 -56.69 9.04
C LEU A 301 91.46 -56.40 7.76
N ILE A 302 91.32 -57.39 6.88
CA ILE A 302 90.54 -57.29 5.63
C ILE A 302 89.05 -57.12 5.94
N ASP A 303 88.49 -57.96 6.82
CA ASP A 303 87.09 -57.92 7.23
C ASP A 303 86.74 -56.60 7.93
N SER A 304 87.56 -56.16 8.90
CA SER A 304 87.35 -54.89 9.59
C SER A 304 87.38 -53.69 8.64
N LYS A 305 88.25 -53.73 7.61
CA LYS A 305 88.32 -52.67 6.60
C LYS A 305 87.12 -52.69 5.65
N LEU A 306 86.65 -53.85 5.23
CA LEU A 306 85.44 -53.99 4.41
C LEU A 306 84.17 -53.58 5.17
N GLN A 307 84.02 -54.02 6.42
CA GLN A 307 82.89 -53.69 7.28
C GLN A 307 82.85 -52.21 7.68
N GLY A 308 83.98 -51.61 8.08
CA GLY A 308 84.05 -50.18 8.40
C GLY A 308 83.71 -49.29 7.21
N ILE A 309 84.35 -49.53 6.05
CA ILE A 309 84.09 -48.73 4.84
C ILE A 309 82.66 -48.91 4.33
N SER A 310 82.12 -50.14 4.31
CA SER A 310 80.73 -50.36 3.86
C SER A 310 79.70 -49.77 4.81
N SER A 311 79.82 -49.98 6.12
CA SER A 311 78.86 -49.45 7.11
C SER A 311 78.87 -47.92 7.19
N ILE A 312 80.04 -47.27 7.14
CA ILE A 312 80.13 -45.80 7.08
C ILE A 312 79.54 -45.28 5.77
N ASN A 313 79.88 -45.88 4.62
CA ASN A 313 79.32 -45.44 3.33
C ASN A 313 77.80 -45.61 3.28
N GLU A 314 77.26 -46.73 3.77
CA GLU A 314 75.83 -46.98 3.86
C GLU A 314 75.14 -45.99 4.81
N GLN A 315 75.68 -45.77 6.01
CA GLN A 315 75.12 -44.81 6.97
C GLN A 315 75.14 -43.36 6.42
N VAL A 316 76.22 -42.97 5.75
CA VAL A 316 76.33 -41.66 5.08
C VAL A 316 75.34 -41.57 3.91
N TYR A 317 75.20 -42.62 3.10
CA TYR A 317 74.26 -42.67 1.98
C TYR A 317 72.80 -42.57 2.45
N GLN A 318 72.39 -43.37 3.44
CA GLN A 318 71.07 -43.32 4.06
C GLN A 318 70.79 -41.95 4.69
N SER A 319 71.78 -41.34 5.36
CA SER A 319 71.68 -39.97 5.89
C SER A 319 71.55 -38.92 4.78
N GLN A 320 72.25 -39.07 3.64
CA GLN A 320 72.09 -38.20 2.47
C GLN A 320 70.70 -38.32 1.84
N GLN A 321 70.18 -39.54 1.66
CA GLN A 321 68.84 -39.76 1.10
C GLN A 321 67.75 -39.26 2.06
N SER A 322 67.87 -39.52 3.37
CA SER A 322 67.03 -38.93 4.41
C SER A 322 67.02 -37.39 4.32
N THR A 323 68.20 -36.76 4.23
CA THR A 323 68.32 -35.30 4.13
C THR A 323 67.73 -34.75 2.82
N ARG A 324 67.89 -35.45 1.68
CA ARG A 324 67.26 -35.09 0.40
C ARG A 324 65.73 -35.16 0.49
N ASN A 325 65.19 -36.24 1.06
CA ASN A 325 63.75 -36.43 1.22
C ASN A 325 63.16 -35.34 2.13
N MET A 326 63.80 -35.05 3.27
CA MET A 326 63.41 -33.95 4.16
C MET A 326 63.44 -32.59 3.45
N ARG A 327 64.47 -32.30 2.63
CA ARG A 327 64.51 -31.06 1.82
C ARG A 327 63.37 -30.99 0.80
N SER A 328 63.00 -32.12 0.18
CA SER A 328 61.86 -32.19 -0.73
C SER A 328 60.56 -31.84 -0.01
N SER A 329 60.27 -32.49 1.12
CA SER A 329 59.06 -32.22 1.92
C SER A 329 59.02 -30.81 2.51
N ILE A 330 60.17 -30.24 2.90
CA ILE A 330 60.27 -28.84 3.32
C ILE A 330 59.93 -27.89 2.16
N THR A 331 60.42 -28.18 0.94
CA THR A 331 60.15 -27.36 -0.25
C THR A 331 58.66 -27.43 -0.64
N GLU A 332 58.06 -28.62 -0.57
CA GLU A 332 56.64 -28.87 -0.79
C GLU A 332 55.77 -28.13 0.24
N ASN A 333 56.08 -28.27 1.54
CA ASN A 333 55.39 -27.57 2.62
C ASN A 333 55.56 -26.04 2.54
N GLN A 334 56.72 -25.53 2.09
CA GLN A 334 56.93 -24.11 1.82
C GLN A 334 56.05 -23.62 0.66
N GLY A 335 55.91 -24.40 -0.41
CA GLY A 335 55.00 -24.12 -1.51
C GLY A 335 53.53 -24.08 -1.05
N ALA A 336 53.10 -25.06 -0.27
CA ALA A 336 51.75 -25.11 0.30
C ALA A 336 51.48 -23.94 1.27
N LEU A 337 52.45 -23.55 2.10
CA LEU A 337 52.35 -22.38 2.98
C LEU A 337 52.25 -21.08 2.16
N ALA A 338 53.06 -20.91 1.11
CA ALA A 338 52.99 -19.74 0.23
C ALA A 338 51.63 -19.65 -0.51
N GLU A 339 51.07 -20.78 -0.94
CA GLU A 339 49.73 -20.82 -1.53
C GLU A 339 48.63 -20.48 -0.50
N ALA A 340 48.74 -21.00 0.73
CA ALA A 340 47.82 -20.67 1.82
C ALA A 340 47.87 -19.18 2.19
N GLN A 341 49.08 -18.58 2.26
CA GLN A 341 49.27 -17.14 2.47
C GLN A 341 48.70 -16.32 1.30
N LYS A 342 48.88 -16.77 0.05
CA LYS A 342 48.28 -16.11 -1.13
C LYS A 342 46.74 -16.12 -1.06
N LYS A 343 46.12 -17.25 -0.68
CA LYS A 343 44.67 -17.37 -0.45
C LYS A 343 44.21 -16.46 0.68
N LEU A 344 44.93 -16.44 1.81
CA LEU A 344 44.63 -15.55 2.94
C LEU A 344 44.72 -14.06 2.57
N ASN A 345 45.68 -13.67 1.74
CA ASN A 345 45.82 -12.29 1.28
C ASN A 345 44.74 -11.89 0.27
N ALA A 346 44.26 -12.82 -0.57
CA ALA A 346 43.09 -12.59 -1.42
C ALA A 346 41.82 -12.34 -0.57
N PHE A 347 41.59 -13.13 0.49
CA PHE A 347 40.50 -12.93 1.46
C PHE A 347 40.62 -11.64 2.31
N LYS A 348 41.72 -10.89 2.20
CA LYS A 348 41.89 -9.55 2.81
C LYS A 348 41.68 -8.40 1.81
N GLN A 349 41.50 -8.72 0.53
CA GLN A 349 41.32 -7.75 -0.57
C GLN A 349 39.91 -7.78 -1.16
N SER A 350 39.15 -8.85 -0.88
CA SER A 350 37.69 -8.97 -1.05
C SER A 350 36.93 -8.41 0.14
#